data_AF-A0A960WXN4-F1
#
_entry.id   AF-A0A960WXN4-F1
#
_cell.length_a   1.000
_cell.length_b   1.000
_cell.length_c   1.000
_cell.angle_alpha   90.00
_cell.angle_beta   90.00
_cell.angle_gamma   90.00
#
_symmetry.space_group_name_H-M   'P 1'
#
loop_
_entity.id
_entity.type
_entity.pdbx_description
1 polymer ?
#
loop_
_entity_poly.entity_id
_entity_poly.type
_entity_poly.pdbx_seq_one_letter_code
_entity_poly.pdbx_strand_id
1 'polypeptide(L)'
;MTRLILTLLAAAATPLMAVDKVDVFPAGMGGVALYRIPGVVVTEKGTVLAYCEARKNSSADWGEIEIHLRRSSDGGRTWEAPQHIAHHAARLEGNPRKKDETGAHEQTVNNPVAIV
;
A
#
# COMPACT_ATOMS: atom_id res chain seq x y z
N MET A 1 20.74 47.08 47.42
CA MET A 1 20.47 45.65 47.14
C MET A 1 19.65 45.57 45.87
N THR A 2 20.30 45.42 44.72
CA THR A 2 19.65 45.49 43.41
C THR A 2 19.34 44.05 42.97
N ARG A 3 18.04 43.70 42.90
CA ARG A 3 17.60 42.39 42.38
C ARG A 3 17.43 42.50 40.86
N LEU A 4 18.29 41.79 40.13
CA LEU A 4 18.16 41.61 38.68
C LEU A 4 17.14 40.49 38.42
N ILE A 5 15.99 40.83 37.84
CA ILE A 5 15.00 39.84 37.39
C ILE A 5 15.36 39.47 35.95
N LEU A 6 15.87 38.25 35.75
CA LEU A 6 16.16 37.69 34.45
C LEU A 6 14.88 37.06 33.89
N THR A 7 14.18 37.76 33.00
CA THR A 7 13.03 37.21 32.28
C THR A 7 13.55 36.23 31.23
N LEU A 8 13.40 34.93 31.48
CA LEU A 8 13.75 33.89 30.51
C LEU A 8 12.69 33.89 29.39
N LEU A 9 13.04 34.40 28.22
CA LEU A 9 12.20 34.27 27.03
C LEU A 9 12.29 32.81 26.55
N ALA A 10 11.28 32.00 26.85
CA ALA A 10 11.20 30.65 26.32
C ALA A 10 10.98 30.74 24.80
N ALA A 11 12.01 30.39 24.02
CA ALA A 11 11.86 30.21 22.59
C ALA A 11 10.86 29.07 22.35
N ALA A 12 9.70 29.37 21.78
CA ALA A 12 8.76 28.35 21.35
C ALA A 12 9.43 27.52 20.24
N ALA A 13 9.78 26.27 20.55
CA ALA A 13 10.25 25.33 19.54
C ALA A 13 9.11 25.12 18.52
N THR A 14 9.36 25.47 17.26
CA THR A 14 8.46 25.10 16.16
C THR A 14 8.32 23.59 16.16
N PRO A 15 7.10 23.02 16.27
CA PRO A 15 6.95 21.58 16.23
C PRO A 15 7.44 21.10 14.87
N LEU A 16 8.40 20.18 14.89
CA LEU A 16 8.75 19.39 13.72
C LEU A 16 7.46 18.76 13.22
N MET A 17 7.13 18.94 11.93
CA MET A 17 5.95 18.32 11.33
C MET A 17 5.97 16.82 11.64
N ALA A 18 5.06 16.37 12.51
CA ALA A 18 4.95 14.97 12.85
C ALA A 18 4.49 14.22 11.60
N VAL A 19 5.26 13.22 11.19
CA VAL A 19 4.88 12.36 10.07
C VAL A 19 4.06 11.22 10.63
N ASP A 20 2.76 11.22 10.33
CA ASP A 20 1.87 10.12 10.68
C ASP A 20 2.21 8.88 9.85
N LYS A 21 2.32 7.72 10.52
CA LYS A 21 2.53 6.42 9.88
C LYS A 21 1.25 5.59 9.97
N VAL A 22 0.78 5.10 8.83
CA VAL A 22 -0.33 4.13 8.74
C VAL A 22 0.10 2.96 7.87
N ASP A 23 -0.06 1.73 8.37
CA ASP A 23 0.18 0.52 7.57
C ASP A 23 -1.03 0.26 6.67
N VAL A 24 -0.94 0.67 5.39
CA VAL A 24 -2.03 0.57 4.41
C VAL A 24 -2.25 -0.86 3.93
N PHE A 25 -1.21 -1.69 3.85
CA PHE A 25 -1.33 -3.11 3.48
C PHE A 25 -0.45 -3.98 4.39
N PRO A 26 -0.91 -4.29 5.62
CA PRO A 26 -0.21 -5.21 6.51
C PRO A 26 -0.11 -6.61 5.92
N ALA A 27 1.03 -7.28 6.09
CA ALA A 27 1.18 -8.69 5.72
C ALA A 27 0.15 -9.56 6.46
N GLY A 28 -0.37 -10.59 5.78
CA GLY A 28 -1.42 -11.47 6.30
C GLY A 28 -2.85 -10.91 6.21
N MET A 29 -3.02 -9.61 5.92
CA MET A 29 -4.35 -9.03 5.72
C MET A 29 -5.09 -9.76 4.59
N GLY A 30 -6.34 -10.16 4.83
CA GLY A 30 -7.17 -10.82 3.83
C GLY A 30 -6.60 -12.15 3.29
N GLY A 31 -5.74 -12.82 4.07
CA GLY A 31 -5.08 -14.06 3.64
C GLY A 31 -4.03 -13.85 2.54
N VAL A 32 -3.50 -12.64 2.40
CA VAL A 32 -2.38 -12.34 1.49
C VAL A 32 -1.09 -12.43 2.28
N ALA A 33 -0.17 -13.32 1.89
CA ALA A 33 1.10 -13.49 2.58
C ALA A 33 1.92 -12.19 2.62
N LEU A 34 2.03 -11.48 1.50
CA LEU A 34 2.81 -10.24 1.41
C LEU A 34 2.27 -9.27 0.35
N TYR A 35 2.37 -7.96 0.64
CA TYR A 35 2.11 -6.90 -0.31
C TYR A 35 3.41 -6.22 -0.77
N ARG A 36 3.57 -5.98 -2.08
CA ARG A 36 4.77 -5.35 -2.66
C ARG A 36 4.43 -4.41 -3.82
N ILE A 37 5.44 -3.69 -4.30
CA ILE A 37 5.37 -2.79 -5.46
C ILE A 37 4.21 -1.78 -5.31
N PRO A 38 4.27 -0.91 -4.28
CA PRO A 38 3.19 0.03 -4.02
C PRO A 38 3.19 1.18 -5.02
N GLY A 39 2.00 1.67 -5.34
CA GLY A 39 1.79 2.96 -5.98
C GLY A 39 0.67 3.73 -5.29
N VAL A 40 0.69 5.05 -5.42
CA VAL A 40 -0.31 5.95 -4.83
C VAL A 40 -0.65 7.06 -5.80
N VAL A 41 -1.94 7.38 -5.92
CA VAL A 41 -2.44 8.53 -6.67
C VAL A 41 -3.52 9.26 -5.87
N VAL A 42 -3.66 10.56 -6.10
CA VAL A 42 -4.71 11.39 -5.52
C VAL A 42 -5.60 11.88 -6.65
N THR A 43 -6.90 11.64 -6.53
CA THR A 43 -7.88 12.09 -7.53
C THR A 43 -8.14 13.59 -7.39
N GLU A 44 -8.77 14.22 -8.39
CA GLU A 44 -9.18 15.63 -8.32
C GLU A 44 -10.12 15.93 -7.12
N LYS A 45 -10.83 14.92 -6.62
CA LYS A 45 -11.71 15.03 -5.44
C LYS A 45 -10.95 14.87 -4.11
N GLY A 46 -9.62 14.76 -4.13
CA GLY A 46 -8.78 14.54 -2.94
C GLY A 46 -8.85 13.12 -2.39
N THR A 47 -9.47 12.17 -3.09
CA THR A 47 -9.48 10.76 -2.70
C THR A 47 -8.09 10.17 -2.94
N VAL A 48 -7.53 9.51 -1.93
CA VAL A 48 -6.26 8.80 -2.05
C VAL A 48 -6.53 7.35 -2.44
N LEU A 49 -5.89 6.89 -3.51
CA LEU A 49 -5.91 5.50 -3.95
C LEU A 49 -4.51 4.92 -3.80
N ALA A 50 -4.36 3.91 -2.97
CA ALA A 50 -3.13 3.13 -2.85
C ALA A 50 -3.35 1.76 -3.47
N TYR A 51 -2.44 1.31 -4.32
CA TYR A 51 -2.49 0.01 -4.96
C TYR A 51 -1.16 -0.72 -4.83
N CYS A 52 -1.19 -2.05 -4.93
CA CYS A 52 0.00 -2.89 -4.80
C CYS A 52 -0.23 -4.29 -5.39
N GLU A 53 0.87 -5.04 -5.54
CA GLU A 53 0.83 -6.48 -5.70
C GLU A 53 0.41 -7.14 -4.38
N ALA A 54 -0.60 -8.00 -4.45
CA ALA A 54 -1.04 -8.87 -3.38
C ALA A 54 -0.54 -10.30 -3.66
N ARG A 55 0.60 -10.65 -3.08
CA ARG A 55 1.24 -11.96 -3.28
C ARG A 55 0.62 -12.95 -2.31
N LYS A 56 -0.28 -13.80 -2.83
CA LYS A 56 -1.20 -14.59 -2.01
C LYS A 56 -0.46 -15.61 -1.14
N ASN A 57 0.44 -16.36 -1.74
CA ASN A 57 1.00 -17.57 -1.12
C ASN A 57 2.43 -17.37 -0.56
N SER A 58 3.22 -16.44 -1.08
CA SER A 58 4.62 -16.25 -0.69
C SER A 58 5.14 -14.84 -1.01
N SER A 59 6.39 -14.56 -0.65
CA SER A 59 7.09 -13.33 -1.05
C SER A 59 7.73 -13.39 -2.44
N ALA A 60 7.59 -14.50 -3.18
CA ALA A 60 8.26 -14.69 -4.47
C ALA A 60 7.75 -13.71 -5.54
N ASP A 61 8.59 -13.39 -6.52
CA ASP A 61 8.23 -12.51 -7.66
C ASP A 61 7.33 -13.22 -8.70
N TRP A 62 6.99 -14.48 -8.45
CA TRP A 62 6.15 -15.33 -9.28
C TRP A 62 5.19 -16.13 -8.42
N GLY A 63 4.04 -16.48 -8.98
CA GLY A 63 2.99 -17.26 -8.33
C GLY A 63 1.63 -16.60 -8.48
N GLU A 64 0.71 -16.89 -7.56
CA GLU A 64 -0.58 -16.18 -7.47
C GLU A 64 -0.36 -14.76 -6.93
N ILE A 65 -0.35 -13.78 -7.83
CA ILE A 65 -0.16 -12.36 -7.53
C ILE A 65 -1.33 -11.58 -8.12
N GLU A 66 -2.14 -11.02 -7.23
CA GLU A 66 -3.31 -10.19 -7.55
C GLU A 66 -2.93 -8.69 -7.48
N ILE A 67 -3.78 -7.81 -8.04
CA ILE A 67 -3.65 -6.35 -7.82
C ILE A 67 -4.73 -5.88 -6.87
N HIS A 68 -4.33 -5.39 -5.70
CA HIS A 68 -5.24 -4.84 -4.70
C HIS A 68 -5.16 -3.33 -4.66
N LEU A 69 -6.30 -2.69 -4.39
CA LEU A 69 -6.44 -1.25 -4.20
C LEU A 69 -7.20 -0.98 -2.90
N ARG A 70 -6.74 0.03 -2.15
CA ARG A 70 -7.47 0.61 -1.02
C ARG A 70 -7.70 2.08 -1.27
N ARG A 71 -8.83 2.56 -0.77
CA ARG A 71 -9.29 3.95 -0.93
C ARG A 71 -9.35 4.63 0.43
N SER A 72 -8.98 5.90 0.45
CA SER A 72 -9.14 6.81 1.57
C SER A 72 -9.82 8.10 1.10
N SER A 73 -10.90 8.50 1.78
CA SER A 73 -11.61 9.76 1.54
C SER A 73 -11.24 10.89 2.51
N ASP A 74 -10.29 10.66 3.42
CA ASP A 74 -9.95 11.58 4.51
C ASP A 74 -8.47 11.99 4.55
N GLY A 75 -7.78 11.87 3.41
CA GLY A 75 -6.37 12.25 3.27
C GLY A 75 -5.35 11.18 3.72
N GLY A 76 -5.77 9.92 3.87
CA GLY A 76 -4.91 8.78 4.16
C GLY A 76 -4.96 8.33 5.62
N ARG A 77 -5.88 8.90 6.42
CA ARG A 77 -6.02 8.61 7.85
C ARG A 77 -6.77 7.30 8.07
N THR A 78 -7.83 7.07 7.31
CA THR A 78 -8.59 5.82 7.33
C THR A 78 -8.72 5.23 5.93
N TRP A 79 -8.80 3.89 5.87
CA TRP A 79 -8.77 3.16 4.60
C TRP A 79 -9.87 2.11 4.57
N GLU A 80 -10.60 2.08 3.46
CA GLU A 80 -11.58 1.02 3.19
C GLU A 80 -10.92 -0.36 3.06
N ALA A 81 -11.73 -1.42 3.01
CA ALA A 81 -11.22 -2.77 2.79
C ALA A 81 -10.51 -2.90 1.43
N PRO A 82 -9.48 -3.76 1.31
CA PRO A 82 -8.84 -4.06 0.03
C PRO A 82 -9.85 -4.53 -1.01
N GLN A 83 -9.73 -4.00 -2.22
CA GLN A 83 -10.46 -4.45 -3.40
C GLN A 83 -9.46 -5.10 -4.36
N HIS A 84 -9.72 -6.34 -4.79
CA HIS A 84 -9.06 -6.92 -5.96
C HIS A 84 -9.61 -6.19 -7.20
N ILE A 85 -8.73 -5.66 -8.08
CA ILE A 85 -9.15 -4.78 -9.19
C ILE A 85 -8.73 -5.25 -10.59
N ALA A 86 -7.96 -6.32 -10.70
CA ALA A 86 -7.49 -6.86 -11.99
C ALA A 86 -7.79 -8.36 -12.05
N HIS A 87 -7.83 -8.96 -13.25
CA HIS A 87 -7.90 -10.42 -13.40
C HIS A 87 -9.04 -11.14 -12.65
N HIS A 88 -10.26 -10.59 -12.75
CA HIS A 88 -11.48 -11.24 -12.25
C HIS A 88 -12.02 -12.36 -13.15
N ALA A 89 -11.54 -12.44 -14.40
CA ALA A 89 -11.98 -13.43 -15.37
C ALA A 89 -11.34 -14.80 -15.09
N ALA A 90 -11.77 -15.82 -15.83
CA ALA A 90 -11.10 -17.12 -15.82
C ALA A 90 -9.60 -16.93 -16.07
N ARG A 91 -8.78 -17.59 -15.25
CA ARG A 91 -7.31 -17.52 -15.36
C ARG A 91 -6.90 -18.06 -16.73
N LEU A 92 -6.05 -17.31 -17.41
CA LEU A 92 -5.47 -17.74 -18.67
C LEU A 92 -4.49 -18.88 -18.41
N GLU A 93 -4.35 -19.77 -19.39
CA GLU A 93 -3.33 -20.82 -19.32
C GLU A 93 -1.96 -20.18 -19.08
N GLY A 94 -1.28 -20.66 -18.03
CA GLY A 94 0.02 -20.14 -17.62
C GLY A 94 1.08 -20.33 -18.71
N ASN A 95 2.23 -19.69 -18.54
CA ASN A 95 3.35 -19.89 -19.45
C ASN A 95 3.69 -21.39 -19.55
N PRO A 96 3.64 -22.03 -20.73
CA PRO A 96 3.87 -23.47 -20.88
C PRO A 96 5.30 -23.92 -20.49
N ARG A 97 6.20 -22.98 -20.17
CA ARG A 97 7.53 -23.25 -19.61
C ARG A 97 7.58 -23.28 -18.08
N LYS A 98 6.50 -22.93 -17.35
CA LYS A 98 6.43 -23.21 -15.91
C LYS A 98 6.27 -24.72 -15.73
N LYS A 99 7.27 -25.34 -15.11
CA LYS A 99 7.43 -26.80 -14.99
C LYS A 99 6.79 -27.41 -13.74
N ASP A 100 5.94 -26.67 -13.03
CA ASP A 100 5.26 -27.12 -11.83
C ASP A 100 3.74 -27.23 -12.02
N GLU A 101 3.16 -28.31 -11.50
CA GLU A 101 1.72 -28.62 -11.59
C GLU A 101 0.84 -27.54 -10.92
N THR A 102 1.42 -26.72 -10.04
CA THR A 102 0.80 -25.55 -9.40
C THR A 102 0.67 -24.34 -10.33
N GLY A 103 1.57 -24.19 -11.31
CA GLY A 103 1.61 -23.03 -12.20
C GLY A 103 0.45 -22.95 -13.20
N ALA A 104 -0.27 -24.05 -13.43
CA ALA A 104 -1.43 -24.09 -14.34
C ALA A 104 -2.63 -23.29 -13.80
N HIS A 105 -2.67 -23.03 -12.48
CA HIS A 105 -3.77 -22.33 -11.82
C HIS A 105 -3.36 -21.03 -11.14
N GLU A 106 -2.06 -20.70 -11.16
CA GLU A 106 -1.56 -19.45 -10.59
C GLU A 106 -1.36 -18.39 -11.68
N GLN A 107 -1.87 -17.19 -11.46
CA GLN A 107 -1.67 -16.05 -12.36
C GLN A 107 -0.79 -14.99 -11.70
N THR A 108 0.27 -14.60 -12.42
CA THR A 108 1.17 -13.53 -11.99
C THR A 108 0.80 -12.22 -12.66
N VAL A 109 0.42 -11.24 -11.84
CA VAL A 109 0.09 -9.89 -12.27
C VAL A 109 0.97 -8.95 -11.49
N ASN A 110 1.94 -8.32 -12.17
CA ASN A 110 2.98 -7.57 -11.49
C ASN A 110 3.14 -6.16 -12.04
N ASN A 111 3.84 -5.33 -11.28
CA ASN A 111 4.23 -3.98 -11.65
C ASN A 111 3.07 -3.11 -12.17
N PRO A 112 1.96 -2.99 -11.41
CA PRO A 112 0.86 -2.12 -11.82
C PRO A 112 1.33 -0.67 -11.90
N VAL A 113 0.75 0.09 -12.83
CA VAL A 113 0.94 1.54 -12.94
C VAL A 113 -0.43 2.18 -13.10
N ALA A 114 -0.74 3.14 -12.24
CA ALA A 114 -1.90 3.99 -12.42
C ALA A 114 -1.56 5.16 -13.35
N ILE A 115 -2.42 5.41 -14.34
CA ILE A 115 -2.38 6.59 -15.21
C ILE A 115 -3.55 7.47 -14.79
N VAL A 116 -3.26 8.71 -14.42
CA VAL A 116 -4.22 9.72 -13.94
C VAL A 116 -4.16 10.97 -14.79
#